data_AF-A0A536YEW1-F1
#
_entry.id   AF-A0A536YEW1-F1
#
_cell.length_a   1.000
_cell.length_b   1.000
_cell.length_c   1.000
_cell.angle_alpha   90.00
_cell.angle_beta   90.00
_cell.angle_gamma   90.00
#
_symmetry.space_group_name_H-M   'P 1'
#
loop_
_entity.id
_entity.type
_entity.pdbx_description
1 polymer ?
#
loop_
_entity_poly.entity_id
_entity_poly.type
_entity_poly.pdbx_seq_one_letter_code
_entity_poly.pdbx_strand_id
1 'polypeptide(L)'
;MDESDVEWYAAMLDYLGREKGPAFMRSLARQKPQFRRGHSLLAKLLIAGEFPLALVHAAEMEEARRAGAPVDWVKTLDPVITSPSQVAVSAKAPHPNAGRLLVDLLLSAEGQALVRDRGRVPARSDVARGPASVPLKLHYVNPRLAREADRHEKEFREIFLRGH
;
A
#
# COMPACT_ATOMS: atom_id res chain seq x y z
N MET A 1 9.62 6.58 6.65
CA MET A 1 8.23 6.74 6.19
C MET A 1 8.22 7.68 4.99
N ASP A 2 7.19 7.58 4.17
CA ASP A 2 6.96 8.49 3.06
C ASP A 2 6.03 9.63 3.49
N GLU A 3 6.23 10.83 2.95
CA GLU A 3 5.33 11.96 3.19
C GLU A 3 3.92 11.75 2.61
N SER A 4 3.79 10.80 1.68
CA SER A 4 2.53 10.41 1.03
C SER A 4 1.80 9.25 1.70
N ASP A 5 2.26 8.76 2.88
CA ASP A 5 1.64 7.67 3.64
C ASP A 5 0.25 8.02 4.28
N VAL A 6 -0.43 9.04 3.75
CA VAL A 6 -1.73 9.54 4.22
C VAL A 6 -2.84 8.48 4.08
N GLU A 7 -2.82 7.68 2.99
CA GLU A 7 -3.79 6.59 2.81
C GLU A 7 -3.65 5.52 3.91
N TRP A 8 -2.42 5.13 4.22
CA TRP A 8 -2.14 4.18 5.31
C TRP A 8 -2.55 4.76 6.67
N TYR A 9 -2.24 6.03 6.91
CA TYR A 9 -2.66 6.74 8.12
C TYR A 9 -4.19 6.72 8.29
N ALA A 10 -4.93 7.13 7.26
CA ALA A 10 -6.39 7.18 7.29
C ALA A 10 -7.01 5.78 7.48
N ALA A 11 -6.47 4.76 6.78
CA ALA A 11 -6.97 3.39 6.88
C ALA A 11 -6.71 2.78 8.27
N MET A 12 -5.58 3.09 8.90
CA MET A 12 -5.30 2.68 10.28
C MET A 12 -6.22 3.37 11.29
N LEU A 13 -6.58 4.64 11.09
CA LEU A 13 -7.57 5.32 11.91
C LEU A 13 -8.97 4.70 11.77
N ASP A 14 -9.38 4.39 10.54
CA ASP A 14 -10.63 3.71 10.23
C ASP A 14 -10.70 2.34 10.93
N TYR A 15 -9.61 1.56 10.86
CA TYR A 15 -9.53 0.24 11.50
C TYR A 15 -9.50 0.30 13.04
N LEU A 16 -8.63 1.13 13.62
CA LEU A 16 -8.44 1.20 15.07
C LEU A 16 -9.55 1.99 15.78
N GLY A 17 -10.32 2.78 15.02
CA GLY A 17 -11.39 3.63 15.53
C GLY A 17 -10.89 4.89 16.24
N ARG A 18 -11.86 5.69 16.69
CA ARG A 18 -11.66 7.08 17.16
C ARG A 18 -10.78 7.23 18.39
N GLU A 19 -10.71 6.21 19.25
CA GLU A 19 -9.91 6.29 20.47
C GLU A 19 -8.49 5.73 20.25
N LYS A 20 -8.39 4.48 19.76
CA LYS A 20 -7.08 3.81 19.62
C LYS A 20 -6.26 4.33 18.46
N GLY A 21 -6.89 4.74 17.35
CA GLY A 21 -6.19 5.23 16.15
C GLY A 21 -5.31 6.45 16.43
N PRO A 22 -5.86 7.58 16.93
CA PRO A 22 -5.05 8.76 17.23
C PRO A 22 -3.99 8.51 18.30
N ALA A 23 -4.28 7.69 19.32
CA ALA A 23 -3.30 7.33 20.34
C ALA A 23 -2.12 6.52 19.77
N PHE A 24 -2.40 5.58 18.87
CA PHE A 24 -1.39 4.82 18.14
C PHE A 24 -0.52 5.75 17.28
N MET A 25 -1.12 6.63 16.48
CA MET A 25 -0.38 7.54 15.58
C MET A 25 0.53 8.51 16.34
N ARG A 26 0.04 9.10 17.44
CA ARG A 26 0.89 9.93 18.31
C ARG A 26 2.04 9.14 18.93
N SER A 27 1.81 7.87 19.27
CA SER A 27 2.85 7.00 19.81
C SER A 27 3.89 6.62 18.77
N LEU A 28 3.47 6.39 17.53
CA LEU A 28 4.37 6.19 16.39
C LEU A 28 5.19 7.46 16.10
N ALA A 29 4.57 8.63 16.09
CA ALA A 29 5.25 9.90 15.86
C ALA A 29 6.33 10.20 16.90
N ARG A 30 6.12 9.82 18.18
CA ARG A 30 7.14 9.95 19.23
C ARG A 30 8.40 9.14 18.99
N GLN A 31 8.36 8.12 18.12
CA GLN A 31 9.56 7.39 17.68
C GLN A 31 10.41 8.18 16.67
N LYS A 32 9.97 9.40 16.28
CA LYS A 32 10.66 10.30 15.35
C LYS A 32 11.04 9.61 14.02
N PRO A 33 10.08 9.02 13.30
CA PRO A 33 10.37 8.37 12.03
C PRO A 33 11.00 9.35 11.05
N GLN A 34 12.02 8.92 10.33
CA GLN A 34 12.60 9.71 9.24
C GLN A 34 11.68 9.69 8.02
N PHE A 35 11.56 10.84 7.38
CA PHE A 35 10.78 10.99 6.14
C PHE A 35 11.69 11.05 4.92
N ARG A 36 11.37 10.25 3.91
CA ARG A 36 12.00 10.27 2.58
C ARG A 36 10.91 10.14 1.53
N ARG A 37 11.03 10.90 0.45
CA ARG A 37 10.05 10.88 -0.64
C ARG A 37 10.31 9.72 -1.61
N GLY A 38 9.31 8.85 -1.77
CA GLY A 38 9.27 7.69 -2.65
C GLY A 38 9.46 6.36 -1.90
N HIS A 39 8.44 5.49 -1.91
CA HIS A 39 8.53 4.12 -1.35
C HIS A 39 9.64 3.29 -1.98
N SER A 40 9.87 3.40 -3.29
CA SER A 40 10.97 2.66 -3.95
C SER A 40 12.35 3.14 -3.54
N LEU A 41 12.51 4.43 -3.21
CA LEU A 41 13.76 4.92 -2.64
C LEU A 41 13.95 4.37 -1.21
N LEU A 42 12.90 4.44 -0.39
CA LEU A 42 12.91 3.86 0.97
C LEU A 42 13.24 2.37 0.96
N ALA A 43 12.66 1.60 0.03
CA ALA A 43 12.92 0.17 -0.13
C ALA A 43 14.40 -0.12 -0.45
N LYS A 44 15.00 0.64 -1.38
CA LYS A 44 16.42 0.49 -1.73
C LYS A 44 17.34 0.82 -0.55
N LEU A 45 17.03 1.88 0.20
CA LEU A 45 17.81 2.27 1.39
C LEU A 45 17.66 1.23 2.51
N LEU A 46 16.46 0.65 2.70
CA LEU A 46 16.23 -0.47 3.62
C LEU A 46 17.09 -1.68 3.26
N ILE A 47 17.08 -2.07 1.98
CA ILE A 47 17.86 -3.19 1.46
C ILE A 47 19.37 -2.95 1.62
N ALA A 48 19.82 -1.70 1.48
CA ALA A 48 21.21 -1.29 1.71
C ALA A 48 21.59 -1.24 3.20
N GLY A 49 20.63 -1.41 4.12
CA GLY A 49 20.88 -1.41 5.57
C GLY A 49 20.92 -0.03 6.22
N GLU A 50 20.47 1.02 5.53
CA GLU A 50 20.48 2.40 6.04
C GLU A 50 19.60 2.59 7.28
N PHE A 51 18.55 1.77 7.41
CA PHE A 51 17.68 1.74 8.58
C PHE A 51 17.06 0.35 8.75
N PRO A 52 16.70 -0.04 9.98
CA PRO A 52 16.23 -1.40 10.27
C PRO A 52 14.76 -1.65 9.91
N LEU A 53 13.96 -0.59 9.69
CA LEU A 53 12.53 -0.71 9.43
C LEU A 53 12.01 0.44 8.57
N ALA A 54 11.15 0.15 7.60
CA ALA A 54 10.39 1.14 6.86
C ALA A 54 8.99 0.65 6.47
N LEU A 55 8.09 1.62 6.31
CA LEU A 55 6.80 1.40 5.68
C LEU A 55 6.99 1.45 4.15
N VAL A 56 6.86 0.29 3.50
CA VAL A 56 7.06 0.09 2.05
C VAL A 56 6.09 -0.98 1.53
N HIS A 57 6.05 -1.17 0.21
CA HIS A 57 5.19 -2.20 -0.40
C HIS A 57 5.76 -3.62 -0.23
N ALA A 58 4.93 -4.54 0.25
CA ALA A 58 5.33 -5.95 0.46
C ALA A 58 5.83 -6.65 -0.81
N ALA A 59 5.28 -6.31 -1.99
CA ALA A 59 5.71 -6.92 -3.26
C ALA A 59 7.18 -6.64 -3.59
N GLU A 60 7.66 -5.42 -3.32
CA GLU A 60 9.05 -5.03 -3.55
C GLU A 60 9.99 -5.75 -2.57
N MET A 61 9.56 -5.97 -1.33
CA MET A 61 10.31 -6.75 -0.34
C MET A 61 10.35 -8.24 -0.68
N GLU A 62 9.25 -8.81 -1.19
CA GLU A 62 9.20 -10.18 -1.68
C GLU A 62 10.14 -10.39 -2.87
N GLU A 63 10.17 -9.44 -3.82
CA GLU A 63 11.10 -9.47 -4.96
C GLU A 63 12.55 -9.38 -4.50
N ALA A 64 12.87 -8.43 -3.61
CA ALA A 64 14.21 -8.27 -3.05
C ALA A 64 14.68 -9.54 -2.31
N ARG A 65 13.82 -10.13 -1.49
CA ARG A 65 14.12 -11.38 -0.78
C ARG A 65 14.36 -12.54 -1.75
N ARG A 66 13.57 -12.67 -2.82
CA ARG A 66 13.80 -13.67 -3.87
C ARG A 66 15.13 -13.46 -4.60
N ALA A 67 15.57 -12.22 -4.72
CA ALA A 67 16.88 -11.87 -5.26
C ALA A 67 18.04 -12.06 -4.25
N GLY A 68 17.77 -12.54 -3.03
CA GLY A 68 18.78 -12.83 -2.01
C GLY A 68 19.12 -11.66 -1.09
N ALA A 69 18.39 -10.54 -1.16
CA ALA A 69 18.58 -9.45 -0.23
C ALA A 69 18.22 -9.87 1.21
N PRO A 70 18.96 -9.40 2.24
CA PRO A 70 18.75 -9.77 3.64
C PRO A 70 17.59 -8.99 4.27
N VAL A 71 16.42 -9.01 3.63
CA VAL A 71 15.21 -8.31 4.06
C VAL A 71 14.02 -9.27 4.17
N ASP A 72 13.08 -8.92 5.04
CA ASP A 72 11.76 -9.54 5.10
C ASP A 72 10.70 -8.48 5.42
N TRP A 73 9.43 -8.85 5.37
CA TRP A 73 8.33 -7.96 5.72
C TRP A 73 7.44 -8.58 6.81
N VAL A 74 6.83 -7.70 7.61
CA VAL A 74 6.04 -8.09 8.80
C VAL A 74 4.67 -8.61 8.38
N LYS A 75 4.49 -9.93 8.45
CA LYS A 75 3.24 -10.64 8.10
C LYS A 75 2.24 -10.73 9.25
N THR A 76 2.68 -10.41 10.47
CA THR A 76 1.91 -10.57 11.71
C THR A 76 1.25 -9.27 12.18
N LEU A 77 1.40 -8.17 11.43
CA LEU A 77 0.78 -6.90 11.78
C LEU A 77 -0.76 -7.02 11.68
N ASP A 78 -1.44 -6.56 12.73
CA ASP A 78 -2.89 -6.53 12.81
C ASP A 78 -3.38 -5.06 12.81
N PRO A 79 -3.79 -4.50 11.66
CA PRO A 79 -3.97 -5.13 10.35
C PRO A 79 -2.79 -4.88 9.39
N VAL A 80 -2.75 -5.62 8.30
CA VAL A 80 -2.03 -5.23 7.09
C VAL A 80 -2.97 -4.40 6.21
N ILE A 81 -2.66 -3.11 6.04
CA ILE A 81 -3.43 -2.22 5.15
C ILE A 81 -3.16 -2.60 3.69
N THR A 82 -4.23 -2.71 2.91
CA THR A 82 -4.14 -2.96 1.47
C THR A 82 -5.20 -2.17 0.70
N SER A 83 -4.89 -1.80 -0.55
CA SER A 83 -5.84 -1.14 -1.44
C SER A 83 -5.93 -1.92 -2.76
N PRO A 84 -7.13 -2.06 -3.35
CA PRO A 84 -7.26 -2.68 -4.65
C PRO A 84 -6.69 -1.75 -5.72
N SER A 85 -5.91 -2.30 -6.65
CA SER A 85 -5.57 -1.58 -7.88
C SER A 85 -6.84 -1.41 -8.73
N GLN A 86 -7.01 -0.21 -9.29
CA GLN A 86 -8.21 0.16 -10.05
C GLN A 86 -7.84 0.52 -11.48
N VAL A 87 -8.74 0.23 -12.42
CA VAL A 87 -8.65 0.67 -13.82
C VAL A 87 -9.99 1.29 -14.21
N ALA A 88 -9.95 2.40 -14.94
CA ALA A 88 -11.13 3.12 -15.39
C ALA A 88 -10.92 3.73 -16.78
N VAL A 89 -12.02 3.91 -17.52
CA VAL A 89 -12.03 4.64 -18.80
C VAL A 89 -12.48 6.06 -18.55
N SER A 90 -11.70 7.04 -19.02
CA SER A 90 -12.08 8.46 -18.94
C SER A 90 -13.40 8.71 -19.67
N ALA A 91 -14.29 9.50 -19.06
CA ALA A 91 -15.54 9.95 -19.68
C ALA A 91 -15.33 10.73 -20.98
N LYS A 92 -14.13 11.30 -21.19
CA LYS A 92 -13.73 12.06 -22.39
C LYS A 92 -12.65 11.35 -23.21
N ALA A 93 -12.52 10.03 -23.09
CA ALA A 93 -11.51 9.28 -23.85
C ALA A 93 -11.72 9.49 -25.37
N PRO A 94 -10.67 9.81 -26.15
CA PRO A 94 -10.79 9.97 -27.60
C PRO A 94 -11.14 8.65 -28.31
N HIS A 95 -10.83 7.52 -27.68
CA HIS A 95 -11.13 6.17 -28.17
C HIS A 95 -11.76 5.32 -27.05
N PRO A 96 -13.04 5.56 -26.69
CA PRO A 96 -13.66 4.93 -25.51
C PRO A 96 -13.80 3.41 -25.67
N ASN A 97 -14.04 2.92 -26.90
CA ASN A 97 -14.15 1.48 -27.16
C ASN A 97 -12.80 0.76 -27.02
N ALA A 98 -11.71 1.36 -27.48
CA ALA A 98 -10.36 0.81 -27.27
C ALA A 98 -10.00 0.78 -25.77
N GLY A 99 -10.36 1.84 -25.03
CA GLY A 99 -10.21 1.87 -23.58
C GLY A 99 -10.99 0.76 -22.86
N ARG A 100 -12.22 0.47 -23.29
CA ARG A 100 -13.03 -0.65 -22.76
C ARG A 100 -12.38 -2.00 -23.03
N LEU A 101 -11.91 -2.23 -24.27
CA LEU A 101 -11.20 -3.48 -24.61
C LEU A 101 -9.94 -3.68 -23.76
N LEU A 102 -9.19 -2.60 -23.47
CA LEU A 102 -8.03 -2.68 -22.57
C LEU A 102 -8.46 -3.04 -21.14
N VAL A 103 -9.55 -2.48 -20.63
CA VAL A 103 -10.10 -2.85 -19.31
C VAL A 103 -10.50 -4.32 -19.29
N ASP A 104 -11.19 -4.80 -20.32
CA ASP A 104 -11.60 -6.21 -20.44
C ASP A 104 -10.37 -7.13 -20.45
N LEU A 105 -9.32 -6.77 -21.19
CA LEU A 105 -8.06 -7.52 -21.21
C LEU A 105 -7.39 -7.54 -19.82
N LEU A 106 -7.25 -6.39 -19.16
CA LEU A 106 -6.62 -6.30 -17.84
C LEU A 106 -7.37 -7.10 -16.77
N LEU A 107 -8.70 -7.19 -16.88
CA LEU A 107 -9.57 -7.93 -15.95
C LEU A 107 -9.85 -9.38 -16.39
N SER A 108 -9.36 -9.80 -17.56
CA SER A 108 -9.48 -11.18 -18.05
C SER A 108 -8.63 -12.15 -17.21
N ALA A 109 -8.90 -13.46 -17.34
CA ALA A 109 -8.08 -14.48 -16.70
C ALA A 109 -6.60 -14.42 -17.17
N GLU A 110 -6.37 -14.15 -18.45
CA GLU A 110 -5.02 -14.00 -19.02
C GLU A 110 -4.30 -12.78 -18.44
N GLY A 111 -4.94 -11.59 -18.45
CA GLY A 111 -4.37 -10.38 -17.88
C GLY A 111 -4.03 -10.53 -16.40
N GLN A 112 -4.91 -11.18 -15.64
CA GLN A 112 -4.70 -11.45 -14.22
C GLN A 112 -3.65 -12.54 -13.95
N ALA A 113 -3.45 -13.49 -14.86
CA ALA A 113 -2.32 -14.42 -14.80
C ALA A 113 -0.99 -13.68 -15.01
N LEU A 114 -0.92 -12.72 -15.94
CA LEU A 114 0.27 -11.88 -16.12
C LEU A 114 0.58 -11.04 -14.87
N VAL A 115 -0.44 -10.51 -14.20
CA VAL A 115 -0.29 -9.80 -12.91
C VAL A 115 0.33 -10.72 -11.85
N ARG A 116 -0.17 -11.96 -11.72
CA ARG A 116 0.41 -12.97 -10.82
C ARG A 116 1.86 -13.27 -11.15
N ASP A 117 2.18 -13.48 -12.42
CA ASP A 117 3.51 -13.88 -12.87
C ASP A 117 4.56 -12.77 -12.63
N ARG A 118 4.10 -11.52 -12.52
CA ARG A 118 4.89 -10.37 -12.04
C ARG A 118 4.95 -10.24 -10.51
N GLY A 119 4.53 -11.27 -9.77
CA GLY A 119 4.58 -11.30 -8.30
C GLY A 119 3.52 -10.43 -7.62
N ARG A 120 2.47 -10.00 -8.33
CA ARG A 120 1.37 -9.19 -7.77
C ARG A 120 0.16 -10.07 -7.47
N VAL A 121 -0.74 -9.58 -6.63
CA VAL A 121 -1.97 -10.32 -6.26
C VAL A 121 -3.04 -10.10 -7.33
N PRO A 122 -3.58 -11.15 -7.98
CA PRO A 122 -4.70 -11.02 -8.89
C PRO A 122 -5.98 -10.55 -8.17
N ALA A 123 -6.78 -9.75 -8.88
CA ALA A 123 -8.10 -9.32 -8.44
C ALA A 123 -9.16 -10.42 -8.63
N ARG A 124 -8.98 -11.31 -9.62
CA ARG A 124 -9.88 -12.42 -9.90
C ARG A 124 -9.71 -13.56 -8.89
N SER A 125 -10.83 -14.11 -8.42
CA SER A 125 -10.85 -15.24 -7.48
C SER A 125 -10.58 -16.60 -8.14
N ASP A 126 -10.83 -16.73 -9.45
CA ASP A 126 -10.60 -17.95 -10.24
C ASP A 126 -9.15 -18.05 -10.77
N VAL A 127 -8.32 -17.02 -10.55
CA VAL A 127 -6.88 -17.05 -10.82
C VAL A 127 -6.14 -17.26 -9.51
N ALA A 128 -5.39 -18.35 -9.40
CA ALA A 128 -4.62 -18.66 -8.20
C ALA A 128 -3.67 -17.52 -7.84
N ARG A 129 -3.65 -17.11 -6.55
CA ARG A 129 -2.84 -16.00 -6.04
C ARG A 129 -1.33 -16.31 -5.95
N GLY A 130 -0.90 -17.51 -6.33
CA GLY A 130 0.46 -18.01 -6.17
C GLY A 130 0.63 -18.88 -4.91
N PRO A 131 1.86 -19.32 -4.58
CA PRO A 131 2.13 -20.17 -3.41
C PRO A 131 1.60 -19.53 -2.13
N ALA A 132 1.08 -20.36 -1.23
CA ALA A 132 0.31 -19.97 -0.06
C ALA A 132 1.00 -18.88 0.75
N SER A 133 0.44 -17.67 0.71
CA SER A 133 0.77 -16.62 1.67
C SER A 133 0.30 -17.07 3.05
N VAL A 134 1.10 -16.81 4.08
CA VAL A 134 0.63 -16.81 5.48
C VAL A 134 -0.71 -16.06 5.53
N PRO A 135 -1.75 -16.57 6.22
CA PRO A 135 -3.02 -15.87 6.31
C PRO A 135 -2.78 -14.48 6.92
N LEU A 136 -3.04 -13.43 6.14
CA LEU A 136 -2.89 -12.04 6.55
C LEU A 136 -4.22 -11.51 7.05
N LYS A 137 -4.18 -10.74 8.13
CA LYS A 137 -5.34 -9.95 8.56
C LYS A 137 -5.37 -8.64 7.78
N LEU A 138 -6.05 -8.68 6.63
CA LEU A 138 -6.14 -7.55 5.71
C LEU A 138 -7.21 -6.56 6.15
N HIS A 139 -6.87 -5.27 6.15
CA HIS A 139 -7.86 -4.19 6.17
C HIS A 139 -7.79 -3.45 4.84
N TYR A 140 -8.89 -3.48 4.09
CA TYR A 140 -8.97 -2.79 2.82
C TYR A 140 -9.27 -1.31 3.04
N VAL A 141 -8.51 -0.44 2.38
CA VAL A 141 -8.76 1.01 2.40
C VAL A 141 -10.19 1.27 1.94
N ASN A 142 -10.99 1.89 2.80
CA ASN A 142 -12.37 2.26 2.49
C ASN A 142 -12.38 3.44 1.51
N PRO A 143 -12.96 3.32 0.30
CA PRO A 143 -12.98 4.40 -0.69
C PRO A 143 -13.63 5.69 -0.19
N ARG A 144 -14.49 5.63 0.84
CA ARG A 144 -15.10 6.82 1.45
C ARG A 144 -14.08 7.73 2.12
N LEU A 145 -12.93 7.21 2.55
CA LEU A 145 -11.86 8.00 3.17
C LEU A 145 -11.29 9.06 2.21
N ALA A 146 -11.37 8.81 0.90
CA ALA A 146 -10.96 9.79 -0.11
C ALA A 146 -11.75 11.11 -0.03
N ARG A 147 -12.97 11.10 0.52
CA ARG A 147 -13.78 12.30 0.72
C ARG A 147 -13.22 13.22 1.82
N GLU A 148 -12.39 12.66 2.69
CA GLU A 148 -11.80 13.36 3.84
C GLU A 148 -10.27 13.42 3.71
N ALA A 149 -9.74 13.23 2.49
CA ALA A 149 -8.31 13.17 2.20
C ALA A 149 -7.56 14.41 2.72
N ASP A 150 -8.07 15.62 2.44
CA ASP A 150 -7.45 16.87 2.89
C ASP A 150 -7.38 16.96 4.42
N ARG A 151 -8.40 16.46 5.11
CA ARG A 151 -8.42 16.42 6.58
C ARG A 151 -7.33 15.49 7.09
N HIS A 152 -7.27 14.28 6.54
CA HIS A 152 -6.26 13.28 6.94
C HIS A 152 -4.85 13.71 6.60
N GLU A 153 -4.63 14.38 5.46
CA GLU A 153 -3.34 14.95 5.11
C GLU A 153 -2.92 16.02 6.12
N LYS A 154 -3.82 16.93 6.47
CA LYS A 154 -3.52 17.96 7.47
C LYS A 154 -3.17 17.35 8.83
N GLU A 155 -3.97 16.41 9.32
CA GLU A 155 -3.71 15.73 10.60
C GLU A 155 -2.39 14.94 10.58
N PHE A 156 -2.12 14.22 9.49
CA PHE A 156 -0.87 13.48 9.31
C PHE A 156 0.33 14.42 9.40
N ARG A 157 0.31 15.54 8.66
CA ARG A 157 1.36 16.55 8.72
C ARG A 157 1.50 17.15 10.11
N GLU A 158 0.39 17.43 10.80
CA GLU A 158 0.41 17.95 12.17
C GLU A 158 1.03 16.98 13.18
N ILE A 159 0.76 15.69 13.05
CA ILE A 159 1.26 14.65 13.97
C ILE A 159 2.72 14.29 13.68
N PHE A 160 3.09 14.18 12.41
CA PHE A 160 4.39 13.61 12.01
C PHE A 160 5.40 14.63 11.52
N LEU A 161 4.97 15.77 10.95
CA LEU A 161 5.85 16.72 10.26
C LEU A 161 5.92 18.09 10.93
N ARG A 162 4.98 18.45 11.81
CA ARG A 162 5.08 19.66 12.64
C ARG A 162 5.85 19.36 13.92
N GLY A 163 7.08 19.87 13.99
CA GLY A 163 7.85 19.94 15.22
C GLY A 163 9.16 19.16 15.20
N HIS A 164 10.10 19.61 14.37
CA HIS A 164 11.51 19.74 14.71
C HIS A 164 12.00 21.10 14.19
#